data_AF-A0A2E0QHS6-F1
#
_entry.id   AF-A0A2E0QHS6-F1
#
_cell.length_a   1.000
_cell.length_b   1.000
_cell.length_c   1.000
_cell.angle_alpha   90.00
_cell.angle_beta   90.00
_cell.angle_gamma   90.00
#
_symmetry.space_group_name_H-M   'P 1'
#
loop_
_entity.id
_entity.type
_entity.pdbx_description
1 polymer ?
#
loop_
_entity_poly.entity_id
_entity_poly.type
_entity_poly.pdbx_seq_one_letter_code
_entity_poly.pdbx_strand_id
1 'polypeptide(L)'
;MDDSERNSFVLEIVKKLQTDNISPDEHDPVVLERYFNFAATELKIEISAVKEIVNEAFLYLKMQQTTDIDPVKEGDRFAAGFS
;
A
#
# COMPACT_ATOMS: atom_id res chain seq x y z
N MET A 1 -5.99 18.79 7.39
CA MET A 1 -5.23 18.15 6.30
C MET A 1 -6.03 18.33 5.04
N ASP A 2 -5.41 18.91 4.02
CA ASP A 2 -5.99 18.97 2.68
C ASP A 2 -5.57 17.75 1.85
N ASP A 3 -6.18 17.57 0.69
CA ASP A 3 -5.95 16.40 -0.17
C ASP A 3 -4.50 16.32 -0.70
N SER A 4 -3.82 17.46 -0.85
CA SER A 4 -2.45 17.51 -1.35
C SER A 4 -1.46 17.05 -0.28
N GLU A 5 -1.66 17.49 0.95
CA GLU A 5 -0.93 17.04 2.14
C GLU A 5 -1.11 15.53 2.35
N ARG A 6 -2.36 15.07 2.29
CA ARG A 6 -2.69 13.64 2.41
C ARG A 6 -1.98 12.80 1.36
N ASN A 7 -2.06 13.20 0.10
CA ASN A 7 -1.40 12.51 -0.99
C ASN A 7 0.13 12.47 -0.79
N SER A 8 0.73 13.55 -0.28
CA SER A 8 2.17 13.54 0.04
C SER A 8 2.51 12.52 1.12
N PHE A 9 1.68 12.39 2.17
CA PHE A 9 1.92 11.40 3.22
C PHE A 9 1.81 9.97 2.71
N VAL A 10 0.79 9.69 1.90
CA VAL A 10 0.60 8.39 1.23
C VAL A 10 1.86 8.02 0.45
N LEU A 11 2.38 8.94 -0.37
CA LEU A 11 3.57 8.69 -1.18
C LEU A 11 4.84 8.45 -0.35
N GLU A 12 5.03 9.17 0.76
CA GLU A 12 6.17 8.93 1.66
C GLU A 12 6.11 7.55 2.34
N ILE A 13 4.92 7.12 2.76
CA ILE A 13 4.72 5.78 3.33
C ILE A 13 4.94 4.71 2.27
N VAL A 14 4.44 4.89 1.05
CA VAL A 14 4.67 3.98 -0.08
C VAL A 14 6.16 3.81 -0.38
N LYS A 15 6.93 4.91 -0.44
CA LYS A 15 8.39 4.84 -0.63
C LYS A 15 9.06 4.03 0.48
N LYS A 16 8.60 4.19 1.73
CA LYS A 16 9.13 3.43 2.86
C LYS A 16 8.82 1.94 2.74
N LEU A 17 7.57 1.58 2.38
CA LEU A 17 7.15 0.20 2.13
C LEU A 17 7.98 -0.47 1.03
N GLN A 18 8.21 0.24 -0.07
CA GLN A 18 9.04 -0.25 -1.18
C GLN A 18 10.50 -0.42 -0.77
N THR A 19 11.06 0.53 -0.01
CA THR A 19 12.45 0.45 0.50
C THR A 19 12.63 -0.72 1.46
N ASP A 20 11.61 -1.00 2.27
CA ASP A 20 11.60 -2.12 3.22
C ASP A 20 11.22 -3.46 2.56
N ASN A 21 10.92 -3.45 1.25
CA ASN A 21 10.51 -4.62 0.46
C ASN A 21 9.29 -5.36 1.06
N ILE A 22 8.33 -4.60 1.58
CA ILE A 22 7.09 -5.12 2.16
C ILE A 22 6.07 -5.47 1.07
N SER A 23 5.40 -6.61 1.24
CA SER A 23 4.28 -6.99 0.40
C SER A 23 3.09 -6.05 0.60
N PRO A 24 2.38 -5.62 -0.46
CA PRO A 24 1.13 -4.87 -0.28
C PRO A 24 0.01 -5.71 0.34
N ASP A 25 0.14 -7.04 0.36
CA ASP A 25 -0.76 -7.96 1.06
C ASP A 25 -0.27 -8.30 2.48
N GLU A 26 0.61 -7.47 3.05
CA GLU A 26 1.05 -7.61 4.44
C GLU A 26 -0.09 -7.30 5.42
N HIS A 27 -0.27 -8.20 6.38
CA HIS A 27 -1.35 -8.15 7.37
C HIS A 27 -0.86 -8.40 8.80
N ASP A 28 0.45 -8.61 9.02
CA ASP A 28 1.02 -8.77 10.35
C ASP A 28 0.78 -7.49 11.18
N PRO A 29 0.05 -7.58 12.31
CA PRO A 29 -0.21 -6.44 13.19
C PRO A 29 1.05 -5.71 13.65
N VAL A 30 2.16 -6.44 13.87
CA VAL A 30 3.44 -5.87 14.31
C VAL A 30 4.06 -5.02 13.22
N VAL A 31 3.94 -5.46 11.96
CA VAL A 31 4.45 -4.72 10.81
C VAL A 31 3.59 -3.47 10.58
N LEU A 32 2.26 -3.59 10.63
CA LEU A 32 1.34 -2.46 10.50
C LEU A 32 1.57 -1.41 11.59
N GLU A 33 1.76 -1.84 12.84
CA GLU A 33 2.04 -0.95 13.97
C GLU A 33 3.34 -0.15 13.77
N ARG A 34 4.37 -0.74 13.14
CA ARG A 34 5.58 -0.01 12.76
C ARG A 34 5.28 1.16 11.82
N TYR A 35 4.42 0.96 10.81
CA TYR A 35 4.06 2.01 9.86
C TYR A 35 3.12 3.05 10.48
N PHE A 36 2.22 2.65 11.38
CA PHE A 36 1.42 3.59 12.16
C PHE A 36 2.32 4.48 13.04
N ASN A 37 3.31 3.89 13.73
CA ASN A 37 4.25 4.64 14.54
C ASN A 37 5.10 5.59 13.68
N PHE A 38 5.63 5.13 12.54
CA PHE A 38 6.35 5.98 11.60
C PHE A 38 5.50 7.18 11.13
N ALA A 39 4.25 6.94 10.74
CA ALA A 39 3.33 8.00 10.31
C ALA A 39 3.04 9.01 11.45
N ALA A 40 2.88 8.53 12.69
CA ALA A 40 2.63 9.39 13.84
C ALA A 40 3.86 10.19 14.29
N THR A 41 5.05 9.58 14.29
CA THR A 41 6.26 10.20 14.86
C THR A 41 7.05 11.01 13.83
N GLU A 42 7.31 10.43 12.67
CA GLU A 42 8.17 11.03 11.65
C GLU A 42 7.39 12.01 10.77
N LEU A 43 6.19 11.60 10.32
CA LEU A 43 5.33 12.42 9.47
C LEU A 43 4.40 13.35 10.27
N LYS A 44 4.35 13.19 11.60
CA LYS A 44 3.52 13.98 12.53
C LYS A 44 2.04 14.00 12.14
N ILE A 45 1.56 12.89 11.57
CA ILE A 45 0.16 12.73 11.19
C ILE A 45 -0.68 12.57 12.45
N GLU A 46 -1.83 13.25 12.49
CA GLU A 46 -2.81 13.11 13.56
C GLU A 46 -3.20 11.63 13.77
N ILE A 47 -3.22 11.18 15.02
CA ILE A 47 -3.48 9.77 15.37
C ILE A 47 -4.82 9.28 14.80
N SER A 48 -5.80 10.16 14.70
CA SER A 48 -7.10 9.89 14.09
C SER A 48 -7.04 9.56 12.60
N ALA A 49 -6.03 10.07 11.88
CA ALA A 49 -5.83 9.90 10.44
C ALA A 49 -4.72 8.90 10.08
N VAL A 50 -3.79 8.59 11.02
CA VAL A 50 -2.65 7.68 10.79
C VAL A 50 -3.08 6.35 10.17
N LYS A 51 -4.09 5.69 10.74
CA LYS A 51 -4.53 4.37 10.26
C LYS A 51 -5.10 4.45 8.85
N GLU A 52 -5.89 5.49 8.58
CA GLU A 52 -6.52 5.69 7.28
C GLU A 52 -5.46 5.90 6.20
N ILE A 53 -4.49 6.77 6.45
CA ILE A 53 -3.44 7.13 5.48
C ILE A 53 -2.47 5.97 5.24
N VAL A 54 -2.12 5.21 6.29
CA VAL A 54 -1.28 4.02 6.12
C VAL A 54 -2.01 2.96 5.30
N ASN A 55 -3.29 2.69 5.57
CA ASN A 55 -4.07 1.75 4.77
C ASN A 55 -4.22 2.21 3.31
N GLU A 56 -4.39 3.51 3.09
CA GLU A 56 -4.40 4.11 1.75
C GLU A 56 -3.08 3.90 1.01
N ALA A 57 -1.93 4.00 1.70
CA ALA A 57 -0.62 3.69 1.14
C ALA A 57 -0.47 2.23 0.72
N PHE A 58 -0.95 1.27 1.54
CA PHE A 58 -0.99 -0.14 1.15
C PHE A 58 -1.87 -0.37 -0.07
N LEU A 59 -3.06 0.24 -0.10
CA LEU A 59 -3.96 0.16 -1.24
C LEU A 59 -3.34 0.75 -2.52
N TYR A 60 -2.70 1.91 -2.42
CA TYR A 60 -2.01 2.55 -3.53
C TYR A 60 -0.90 1.68 -4.10
N LEU A 61 -0.06 1.10 -3.23
CA LEU A 61 1.00 0.18 -3.63
C LEU A 61 0.43 -1.06 -4.34
N LYS A 62 -0.65 -1.63 -3.82
CA LYS A 62 -1.36 -2.76 -4.44
C LYS A 62 -1.87 -2.38 -5.83
N MET A 63 -2.51 -1.22 -5.97
CA MET A 63 -3.02 -0.73 -7.24
C MET A 63 -1.90 -0.59 -8.28
N GLN A 64 -0.76 -0.02 -7.88
CA GLN A 64 0.41 0.11 -8.75
C GLN A 64 0.92 -1.24 -9.27
N GLN A 65 0.96 -2.25 -8.41
CA GLN A 65 1.36 -3.61 -8.80
C GLN A 65 0.31 -4.29 -9.69
N THR A 66 -0.99 -4.04 -9.46
CA THR A 66 -2.07 -4.58 -10.31
C THR A 66 -2.22 -3.91 -11.66
N THR A 67 -1.69 -2.69 -11.87
CA THR A 67 -1.64 -2.10 -13.21
C THR A 67 -0.56 -2.72 -14.11
N ASP A 68 0.35 -3.53 -13.55
CA ASP A 68 1.42 -4.22 -14.28
C ASP A 68 1.04 -5.66 -14.71
N ILE A 69 -0.10 -6.18 -14.21
CA ILE A 69 -0.68 -7.44 -14.71
C ILE A 69 -1.49 -7.14 -15.97
N ASP A 70 -0.85 -7.35 -17.11
CA ASP A 70 -1.48 -7.38 -18.43
C ASP A 70 -2.58 -8.47 -18.45
N PRO A 71 -3.89 -8.10 -18.47
CA PRO A 71 -4.97 -9.08 -18.38
C PRO A 71 -5.01 -10.05 -19.56
N VAL A 72 -4.33 -9.71 -20.66
CA VAL A 72 -4.14 -10.57 -21.83
C VAL A 72 -3.28 -11.80 -21.50
N LYS A 73 -2.29 -11.69 -20.60
CA LYS A 73 -1.39 -12.80 -20.24
C LYS A 73 -2.03 -13.83 -19.31
N GLU A 74 -3.00 -13.42 -18.48
CA GLU A 74 -3.75 -14.33 -17.60
C GLU A 74 -4.89 -15.05 -18.36
N GLY A 75 -5.36 -14.50 -19.50
CA GLY A 75 -6.39 -15.11 -20.34
C GLY A 75 -6.05 -16.51 -20.87
N ASP A 76 -4.77 -16.79 -21.13
CA ASP A 76 -4.31 -18.12 -21.55
C ASP A 76 -4.42 -19.19 -20.45
N ARG A 77 -4.44 -18.79 -19.16
CA ARG A 77 -4.52 -19.74 -18.03
C ARG A 77 -5.94 -20.21 -17.73
N PHE A 78 -6.96 -19.45 -18.12
CA PHE A 78 -8.36 -19.85 -17.94
C PHE A 78 -8.81 -20.91 -18.96
N ALA A 79 -8.14 -21.03 -20.11
CA ALA A 79 -8.52 -21.98 -21.16
C ALA A 79 -7.95 -23.39 -20.98
N ALA A 80 -6.91 -23.59 -20.16
CA ALA A 80 -6.20 -24.87 -20.02
C ALA A 80 -6.78 -25.84 -18.96
N GLY A 81 -7.85 -25.45 -18.25
CA GLY A 81 -8.42 -26.21 -17.12
C GLY A 81 -9.66 -27.04 -17.42
N PHE A 82 -10.15 -27.07 -18.67
CA PHE A 82 -11.25 -27.95 -19.09
C PHE A 82 -10.71 -29.09 -19.95
N SER A 83 -10.23 -30.17 -19.32
CA SER A 83 -10.03 -31.48 -19.96
C SER A 83 -10.22 -32.59 -18.93
#